data_AF-A0A958M0F5-F1
#
_entry.id   AF-A0A958M0F5-F1
#
_cell.length_a   1.000
_cell.length_b   1.000
_cell.length_c   1.000
_cell.angle_alpha   90.00
_cell.angle_beta   90.00
_cell.angle_gamma   90.00
#
_symmetry.space_group_name_H-M   'P 1'
#
loop_
_entity.id
_entity.type
_entity.pdbx_description
1 polymer ?
#
loop_
_entity_poly.entity_id
_entity_poly.type
_entity_poly.pdbx_seq_one_letter_code
_entity_poly.pdbx_strand_id
1 'polypeptide(L)' 'MNHPNIIKMYGCFDDVANIYIILEVGTGGQLYHQLKKSQPLSEARIAFIMKQVC' A
#
# COMPACT_ATOMS: atom_id res chain seq x y z
N MET A 1 -12.34 12.07 -4.97
CA MET A 1 -11.15 11.49 -4.31
C MET A 1 -11.05 10.03 -4.70
N ASN A 2 -10.33 9.71 -5.77
CA ASN A 2 -9.90 8.36 -6.15
C ASN A 2 -8.50 8.54 -6.74
N HIS A 3 -7.48 8.01 -6.07
CA HIS A 3 -6.10 8.10 -6.55
C HIS A 3 -5.58 6.67 -6.80
N PRO A 4 -4.97 6.39 -7.96
CA PRO A 4 -4.56 5.03 -8.31
C PRO A 4 -3.51 4.42 -7.37
N ASN A 5 -2.72 5.26 -6.68
CA ASN A 5 -1.66 4.81 -5.76
C ASN A 5 -2.06 4.88 -4.28
N ILE A 6 -3.34 5.06 -3.96
CA ILE A 6 -3.85 5.05 -2.58
C ILE A 6 -4.88 3.93 -2.46
N ILE A 7 -4.71 3.04 -1.48
CA ILE A 7 -5.66 1.98 -1.18
C ILE A 7 -7.02 2.61 -0.88
N LYS A 8 -8.04 2.17 -1.62
CA LYS A 8 -9.38 2.71 -1.46
C LYS A 8 -9.99 2.27 -0.13
N MET A 9 -10.62 3.21 0.57
CA MET A 9 -11.48 2.92 1.71
C MET A 9 -12.93 2.82 1.22
N TYR A 10 -13.55 1.67 1.45
CA TYR A 10 -14.96 1.45 1.10
C TYR A 10 -15.91 1.93 2.19
N GLY A 11 -15.45 1.92 3.45
CA GLY A 11 -16.23 2.42 4.58
C GLY A 11 -15.57 2.09 5.91
N CYS A 12 -16.18 2.56 6.99
CA CYS A 12 -15.87 2.15 8.35
C CYS A 12 -17.16 1.92 9.14
N PHE A 13 -17.10 1.05 10.13
CA PHE A 13 -18.15 0.84 11.10
C PHE A 13 -17.52 0.55 12.46
N ASP A 14 -18.25 0.79 13.53
CA ASP A 14 -17.76 0.66 14.89
C ASP A 14 -18.73 -0.15 15.76
N ASP A 15 -18.17 -0.69 16.84
CA ASP A 15 -18.93 -1.17 17.99
C ASP A 15 -18.46 -0.42 19.25
N VAL A 16 -19.00 -0.80 20.41
CA VAL A 16 -18.71 -0.13 21.70
C VAL A 16 -17.21 -0.10 22.04
N ALA A 17 -16.40 -1.02 21.50
CA ALA A 17 -15.00 -1.21 21.84
C ALA A 17 -14.02 -1.01 20.66
N ASN A 18 -14.47 -1.14 19.40
CA ASN A 18 -13.57 -1.19 18.25
C ASN A 18 -14.09 -0.41 17.03
N ILE A 19 -13.15 -0.02 16.17
CA ILE A 19 -13.41 0.56 14.85
C ILE A 19 -12.89 -0.39 13.78
N TYR A 20 -13.74 -0.67 12.80
CA TYR A 20 -13.46 -1.53 11.66
C TYR A 20 -13.39 -0.70 10.39
N ILE A 21 -12.28 -0.83 9.63
CA ILE A 21 -12.06 -0.10 8.39
C ILE A 21 -12.04 -1.11 7.24
N ILE A 22 -12.90 -0.89 6.24
CA ILE A 22 -13.00 -1.73 5.05
C ILE A 22 -12.16 -1.10 3.94
N LEU A 23 -11.13 -1.81 3.50
CA LEU A 23 -10.15 -1.35 2.51
C LEU A 23 -10.13 -2.27 1.28
N GLU A 24 -9.64 -1.75 0.16
CA GLU A 24 -9.24 -2.54 -1.00
C GLU A 24 -8.12 -3.53 -0.63
N VAL A 25 -8.20 -4.76 -1.16
CA VAL A 25 -7.25 -5.83 -0.87
C VAL A 25 -5.98 -5.67 -1.71
N GLY A 26 -4.85 -5.37 -1.06
CA GLY A 26 -3.54 -5.33 -1.70
C GLY A 26 -2.92 -6.73 -1.86
N THR A 27 -3.01 -7.34 -3.03
CA THR A 27 -2.49 -8.70 -3.30
C THR A 27 -0.97 -8.78 -3.48
N GLY A 28 -0.30 -7.65 -3.72
CA GLY A 28 1.16 -7.59 -3.96
C GLY A 28 2.05 -7.65 -2.70
N GLY A 29 1.43 -7.69 -1.51
CA GLY A 29 2.14 -7.61 -0.23
C GLY A 29 2.77 -6.23 0.02
N GLN A 30 3.71 -6.17 0.95
CA GLN A 30 4.35 -4.91 1.36
C GLN A 30 5.68 -4.69 0.64
N LEU A 31 5.91 -3.47 0.15
CA LEU A 31 7.17 -3.08 -0.48
C LEU A 31 8.37 -3.34 0.44
N TYR A 32 8.25 -3.03 1.74
CA TYR A 32 9.31 -3.27 2.72
C TYR A 32 9.75 -4.74 2.77
N HIS A 33 8.80 -5.67 2.70
CA HIS A 33 9.12 -7.10 2.69
C HIS A 33 9.88 -7.51 1.42
N GLN A 34 9.51 -6.92 0.28
CA GLN A 34 10.23 -7.14 -0.97
C GLN A 34 11.65 -6.57 -0.88
N LEU A 35 11.84 -5.37 -0.31
CA LEU A 35 13.16 -4.76 -0.11
C LEU A 35 14.04 -5.59 0.83
N LYS A 36 13.47 -6.16 1.90
CA LYS A 36 14.22 -6.98 2.86
C LYS A 36 14.69 -8.32 2.28
N LYS A 37 13.93 -8.90 1.34
CA LYS A 37 14.22 -10.21 0.73
C LYS A 37 15.07 -10.13 -0.55
N SER A 38 15.11 -8.98 -1.20
CA SER A 38 15.77 -8.82 -2.50
C SER A 38 17.21 -8.35 -2.33
N GLN A 39 18.07 -8.73 -3.28
CA GLN A 39 19.28 -7.94 -3.54
C GLN A 39 18.90 -6.49 -3.92
N PRO A 40 19.81 -5.51 -3.79
CA PRO A 40 19.54 -4.12 -4.11
C PRO A 40 18.80 -3.99 -5.46
N LEU A 41 17.66 -3.31 -5.45
CA LEU A 41 16.88 -3.07 -6.66
C LEU A 41 17.67 -2.15 -7.60
N SER A 42 17.49 -2.33 -8.91
CA SER A 42 18.09 -1.43 -9.89
C SER A 42 17.54 -0.01 -9.72
N GLU A 43 18.39 0.98 -10.02
CA GLU A 43 18.03 2.41 -9.93
C GLU A 43 16.74 2.73 -10.67
N ALA A 44 16.57 2.19 -11.88
CA ALA A 44 15.36 2.38 -12.69
C ALA A 44 14.10 1.90 -11.97
N ARG A 45 14.17 0.77 -11.26
CA ARG A 45 13.04 0.21 -10.51
C ARG A 45 12.74 1.03 -9.27
N ILE A 46 13.77 1.54 -8.59
CA ILE A 46 13.62 2.45 -7.45
C ILE A 46 12.96 3.75 -7.92
N ALA A 47 13.46 4.37 -9.00
CA ALA A 47 12.90 5.61 -9.54
C ALA A 47 11.42 5.45 -9.93
N PHE A 48 11.04 4.33 -10.54
CA PHE A 48 9.65 4.03 -10.85
C PHE A 48 8.77 3.97 -9.60
N ILE A 49 9.22 3.25 -8.55
CA ILE A 49 8.48 3.12 -7.30
C ILE A 49 8.37 4.48 -6.58
N MET A 50 9.48 5.24 -6.51
CA MET A 50 9.49 6.56 -5.87
C MET A 50 8.52 7.52 -6.55
N LYS A 51 8.43 7.50 -7.89
CA LYS A 51 7.44 8.28 -8.66
C LYS A 51 5.98 7.93 -8.32
N GLN A 52 5.68 6.71 -7.86
CA GLN A 52 4.32 6.36 -7.46
C GLN A 52 3.93 6.91 -6.08
N VAL A 53 4.92 7.17 -5.22
CA VAL A 53 4.74 7.61 -3.84
C VAL A 53 4.81 9.14 -3.71
N CYS A 54 5.67 9.79 -4.51
CA CYS A 54 5.82 11.24 -4.59
C CYS A 54 4.74 11.89 -5.45
#